data_AF-A0A2J6T396-F1
#
_entry.id   AF-A0A2J6T396-F1
#
_cell.length_a   1.000
_cell.length_b   1.000
_cell.length_c   1.000
_cell.angle_alpha   90.00
_cell.angle_beta   90.00
_cell.angle_gamma   90.00
#
_symmetry.space_group_name_H-M   'P 1'
#
loop_
_entity.id
_entity.type
_entity.pdbx_description
1 polymer ?
#
loop_
_entity_poly.entity_id
_entity_poly.type
_entity_poly.pdbx_seq_one_letter_code
_entity_poly.pdbx_strand_id
1 'polypeptide(L)'
;MDHLRKQHHIPVNLRAAVRSLVSTLPSLDIADLHSGWDGYPPLKALRVVDAFQCKHCPFIRRDITDVRKHINKKHGISASGSYDEIQAHSWLGGRRAVYWRVEVCGADGANEGPQCTWGLFGKGWGDKTPRSWPNALVEKLLVLEGGW
;
A
#
# COMPACT_ATOMS: atom_id res chain seq x y z
N MET A 1 4.64 1.09 18.18
CA MET A 1 3.77 1.91 19.06
C MET A 1 3.48 3.30 18.50
N ASP A 2 4.44 4.02 17.93
CA ASP A 2 4.18 5.39 17.43
C ASP A 2 3.15 5.48 16.29
N HIS A 3 3.16 4.50 15.37
CA HIS A 3 2.16 4.42 14.30
C HIS A 3 0.75 4.24 14.88
N LEU A 4 0.56 3.22 15.71
CA LEU A 4 -0.70 2.94 16.40
C LEU A 4 -1.24 4.15 17.17
N ARG A 5 -0.35 4.89 17.86
CA ARG A 5 -0.74 6.11 18.56
C ARG A 5 -1.23 7.22 17.62
N LYS A 6 -0.51 7.45 16.52
CA LYS A 6 -0.73 8.61 15.63
C LYS A 6 -1.86 8.38 14.62
N GLN A 7 -2.03 7.14 14.17
CA GLN A 7 -2.95 6.81 13.08
C GLN A 7 -4.24 6.15 13.58
N HIS A 8 -4.16 5.37 14.66
CA HIS A 8 -5.32 4.69 15.24
C HIS A 8 -5.80 5.32 16.55
N HIS A 9 -5.22 6.47 16.94
CA HIS A 9 -5.60 7.24 18.13
C HIS A 9 -5.79 6.40 19.39
N ILE A 10 -4.92 5.38 19.61
CA ILE A 10 -5.12 4.42 20.70
C ILE A 10 -5.21 5.16 22.05
N PRO A 11 -6.31 4.93 22.80
CA PRO A 11 -6.53 5.50 24.13
C PRO A 11 -5.34 5.26 25.05
N VAL A 12 -4.96 6.27 25.84
CA VAL A 12 -3.74 6.25 26.66
C VAL A 12 -3.70 5.02 27.59
N ASN A 13 -4.84 4.67 28.17
CA ASN A 13 -5.01 3.52 29.07
C ASN A 13 -4.77 2.16 28.39
N LEU A 14 -4.99 2.05 27.07
CA LEU A 14 -4.79 0.79 26.34
C LEU A 14 -3.36 0.63 25.80
N ARG A 15 -2.53 1.69 25.81
CA ARG A 15 -1.20 1.65 25.20
C ARG A 15 -0.25 0.65 25.86
N ALA A 16 -0.31 0.51 27.17
CA ALA A 16 0.53 -0.45 27.90
C ALA A 16 0.14 -1.90 27.55
N ALA A 17 -1.15 -2.21 27.57
CA ALA A 17 -1.67 -3.53 27.21
C ALA A 17 -1.35 -3.88 25.76
N VAL A 18 -1.56 -2.95 24.82
CA VAL A 18 -1.21 -3.16 23.40
C VAL A 18 0.30 -3.35 23.22
N ARG A 19 1.15 -2.61 23.95
CA ARG A 19 2.60 -2.81 23.89
C ARG A 19 2.98 -4.22 24.37
N SER A 20 2.41 -4.66 25.49
CA SER A 20 2.63 -5.98 26.06
C SER A 20 2.21 -7.08 25.10
N LEU A 21 1.03 -6.95 24.49
CA LEU A 21 0.53 -7.90 23.49
C LEU A 21 1.47 -7.96 22.27
N VAL A 22 1.86 -6.80 21.73
CA VAL A 22 2.76 -6.75 20.57
C VAL A 22 4.12 -7.38 20.90
N SER A 23 4.64 -7.23 22.12
CA SER A 23 5.90 -7.86 22.53
C SER A 23 5.81 -9.37 22.70
N THR A 24 4.61 -9.93 22.88
CA THR A 24 4.40 -11.40 22.94
C THR A 24 4.23 -12.04 21.57
N LEU A 25 4.04 -11.24 20.50
CA LEU A 25 3.92 -11.76 19.15
C LEU A 25 5.30 -12.18 18.62
N PRO A 26 5.40 -13.33 17.91
CA PRO A 26 6.63 -13.72 17.24
C PRO A 26 7.02 -12.69 16.18
N SER A 27 8.31 -12.60 15.87
CA SER A 27 8.78 -11.77 14.77
C SER A 27 8.17 -12.27 13.46
N LEU A 28 7.45 -11.39 12.77
CA LEU A 28 6.89 -11.70 11.46
C LEU A 28 8.00 -11.74 10.41
N ASP A 29 8.26 -12.90 9.81
CA ASP A 29 9.04 -12.97 8.58
C ASP A 29 8.15 -12.56 7.40
N ILE A 30 8.71 -11.74 6.50
CA ILE A 30 8.01 -11.39 5.27
C ILE A 30 7.92 -12.59 4.34
N ALA A 31 8.88 -13.52 4.41
CA ALA A 31 8.81 -14.75 3.64
C ALA A 31 7.55 -15.57 3.97
N ASP A 32 7.02 -15.45 5.19
CA ASP A 32 5.80 -16.14 5.64
C ASP A 32 4.51 -15.47 5.12
N LEU A 33 4.60 -14.23 4.64
CA LEU A 33 3.47 -13.52 4.06
C LEU A 33 3.22 -14.04 2.65
N HIS A 34 2.36 -15.05 2.55
CA HIS A 34 1.85 -15.51 1.28
C HIS A 34 1.18 -14.34 0.54
N SER A 35 1.66 -14.05 -0.67
CA SER A 35 0.86 -13.35 -1.66
C SER A 35 -0.37 -14.21 -1.89
N GLY A 36 -1.55 -13.70 -1.52
CA GLY A 36 -2.80 -14.44 -1.67
C GLY A 36 -2.95 -14.98 -3.09
N TRP A 37 -3.68 -16.09 -3.25
CA TRP A 37 -3.94 -16.65 -4.56
C TRP A 37 -4.65 -15.61 -5.43
N ASP A 38 -4.19 -15.44 -6.67
CA ASP A 38 -4.71 -14.43 -7.60
C ASP A 38 -6.23 -14.59 -7.76
N GLY A 39 -6.96 -13.48 -7.65
CA GLY A 39 -8.42 -13.47 -7.82
C GLY A 39 -9.22 -13.68 -6.53
N TYR A 40 -8.61 -13.53 -5.35
CA TYR A 40 -9.39 -13.43 -4.12
C TYR A 40 -10.21 -12.12 -4.07
N PRO A 41 -11.39 -12.14 -3.43
CA PRO A 41 -12.16 -10.93 -3.18
C PRO A 41 -11.35 -9.97 -2.27
N PRO A 42 -11.53 -8.64 -2.43
CA PRO A 42 -10.87 -7.67 -1.58
C PRO A 42 -11.17 -7.89 -0.09
N LEU A 43 -10.11 -8.14 0.69
CA LEU A 43 -10.13 -8.04 2.15
C LEU A 43 -10.46 -6.61 2.61
N LYS A 44 -11.63 -6.41 3.24
CA LYS A 44 -12.09 -5.11 3.78
C LYS A 44 -11.09 -4.39 4.71
N ALA A 45 -10.21 -5.14 5.36
CA ALA A 45 -9.19 -4.59 6.25
C ALA A 45 -7.96 -4.02 5.52
N LEU A 46 -7.83 -4.27 4.22
CA LEU A 46 -6.74 -3.81 3.38
C LEU A 46 -7.27 -2.84 2.33
N ARG A 47 -6.41 -1.92 1.92
CA ARG A 47 -6.73 -0.99 0.84
C ARG A 47 -6.47 -1.65 -0.52
N VAL A 48 -7.45 -1.56 -1.42
CA VAL A 48 -7.27 -1.81 -2.85
C VAL A 48 -6.49 -0.67 -3.47
N VAL A 49 -5.42 -1.01 -4.20
CA VAL A 49 -4.59 -0.04 -4.92
C VAL A 49 -4.45 -0.42 -6.37
N ASP A 50 -4.41 0.58 -7.24
CA ASP A 50 -4.02 0.37 -8.63
C ASP A 50 -2.52 0.01 -8.70
N ALA A 51 -2.23 -1.00 -9.52
CA ALA A 51 -0.90 -1.55 -9.71
C ALA A 51 -0.72 -2.11 -11.13
N PHE A 52 0.50 -2.50 -11.43
CA PHE A 52 0.90 -3.08 -12.70
C PHE A 52 1.48 -4.48 -12.46
N GLN A 53 1.00 -5.47 -13.22
CA GLN A 53 1.49 -6.84 -13.19
C GLN A 53 2.25 -7.18 -14.46
N CYS A 54 3.39 -7.84 -14.34
CA CYS A 54 4.08 -8.41 -15.49
C CYS A 54 3.28 -9.56 -16.11
N LYS A 55 3.16 -9.60 -17.45
CA LYS A 55 2.47 -10.70 -18.14
C LYS A 55 3.24 -12.03 -18.13
N HIS A 56 4.53 -12.00 -17.83
CA HIS A 56 5.44 -13.13 -17.97
C HIS A 56 5.82 -13.77 -16.62
N CYS A 57 5.49 -13.13 -15.49
CA CYS A 57 5.69 -13.70 -14.17
C CYS A 57 4.80 -13.00 -13.11
N PRO A 58 4.70 -13.53 -11.88
CA PRO A 58 3.89 -12.93 -10.80
C PRO A 58 4.39 -11.58 -10.24
N PHE A 59 5.28 -10.87 -10.92
CA PHE A 59 5.84 -9.61 -10.42
C PHE A 59 4.82 -8.46 -10.50
N ILE A 60 4.52 -7.84 -9.36
CA ILE A 60 3.54 -6.74 -9.23
C ILE A 60 4.16 -5.54 -8.50
N ARG A 61 3.96 -4.33 -9.05
CA ARG A 61 4.34 -3.05 -8.43
C ARG A 61 3.34 -1.94 -8.76
N ARG A 62 3.24 -0.95 -7.86
CA ARG A 62 2.43 0.27 -8.10
C ARG A 62 3.05 1.24 -9.10
N ASP A 63 4.38 1.29 -9.16
CA ASP A 63 5.09 2.14 -10.11
C ASP A 63 5.35 1.36 -11.41
N ILE A 64 4.78 1.85 -12.50
CA ILE A 64 5.00 1.34 -13.85
C ILE A 64 6.47 1.30 -14.24
N THR A 65 7.28 2.24 -13.75
CA THR A 65 8.72 2.33 -14.01
C THR A 65 9.45 1.10 -13.48
N ASP A 66 9.05 0.60 -12.30
CA ASP A 66 9.64 -0.58 -11.70
C ASP A 66 9.27 -1.85 -12.47
N VAL A 67 8.03 -1.95 -12.96
CA VAL A 67 7.60 -3.07 -13.79
C VAL A 67 8.32 -3.07 -15.14
N ARG A 68 8.46 -1.91 -15.79
CA ARG A 68 9.21 -1.80 -17.05
C ARG A 68 10.67 -2.20 -16.89
N LYS A 69 11.33 -1.72 -15.84
CA LYS A 69 12.71 -2.13 -15.50
C LYS A 69 12.82 -3.62 -15.25
N HIS A 70 11.85 -4.19 -14.53
CA HIS A 70 11.78 -5.63 -14.29
C HIS A 70 11.68 -6.40 -15.63
N ILE A 71 10.75 -6.04 -16.51
CA ILE A 71 10.53 -6.72 -17.79
C ILE A 71 11.80 -6.69 -18.65
N ASN A 72 12.37 -5.51 -18.84
CA ASN A 72 13.58 -5.35 -19.65
C ASN A 72 14.75 -6.17 -19.07
N LYS A 73 14.89 -6.21 -17.75
CA LYS A 73 16.02 -6.88 -17.07
C LYS A 73 15.85 -8.40 -16.94
N LYS A 74 14.65 -8.88 -16.64
CA LYS A 74 14.38 -10.29 -16.33
C LYS A 74 13.91 -11.09 -17.53
N HIS A 75 13.19 -10.46 -18.44
CA HIS A 75 12.62 -11.11 -19.62
C HIS A 75 13.35 -10.73 -20.90
N GLY A 76 14.13 -9.64 -20.92
CA GLY A 76 14.91 -9.24 -22.09
C GLY A 76 14.06 -8.79 -23.28
N ILE A 77 12.78 -8.47 -23.03
CA ILE A 77 11.80 -8.04 -24.04
C ILE A 77 11.43 -6.57 -23.82
N SER A 78 10.80 -5.96 -24.82
CA SER A 78 10.24 -4.62 -24.70
C SER A 78 9.13 -4.60 -23.65
N ALA A 79 9.18 -3.64 -22.74
CA ALA A 79 8.12 -3.47 -21.75
C ALA A 79 6.79 -2.97 -22.34
N SER A 80 6.77 -2.48 -23.59
CA SER A 80 5.54 -1.99 -24.22
C SER A 80 4.55 -3.14 -24.45
N GLY A 81 3.41 -3.10 -23.76
CA GLY A 81 2.36 -4.13 -23.86
C GLY A 81 2.61 -5.40 -23.04
N SER A 82 3.74 -5.51 -22.34
CA SER A 82 4.14 -6.68 -21.54
C SER A 82 3.74 -6.61 -20.06
N TYR A 83 2.79 -5.74 -19.72
CA TYR A 83 2.19 -5.62 -18.39
C TYR A 83 0.68 -5.39 -18.50
N ASP A 84 -0.03 -5.70 -17.43
CA ASP A 84 -1.45 -5.40 -17.23
C ASP A 84 -1.62 -4.40 -16.10
N GLU A 85 -2.61 -3.51 -16.25
CA GLU A 85 -3.12 -2.68 -15.16
C GLU A 85 -4.11 -3.51 -14.33
N ILE A 86 -3.89 -3.55 -13.03
CA ILE A 86 -4.63 -4.42 -12.11
C ILE A 86 -4.98 -3.67 -10.83
N GLN A 87 -5.98 -4.17 -10.13
CA GLN A 87 -6.19 -3.86 -8.73
C GLN A 87 -5.46 -4.89 -7.87
N ALA A 88 -4.79 -4.41 -6.82
CA ALA A 88 -3.99 -5.25 -5.95
C ALA A 88 -4.17 -4.88 -4.47
N HIS A 89 -3.96 -5.88 -3.62
CA HIS A 89 -3.76 -5.68 -2.19
C HIS A 89 -2.29 -5.75 -1.83
N SER A 90 -1.95 -5.23 -0.64
CA SER A 90 -0.64 -5.46 -0.05
C SER A 90 -0.73 -5.63 1.45
N TRP A 91 0.06 -6.57 1.97
CA TRP A 91 0.32 -6.74 3.40
C TRP A 91 1.28 -5.68 3.93
N LEU A 92 2.05 -5.05 3.05
CA LEU A 92 3.21 -4.24 3.43
C LEU A 92 3.29 -2.94 2.64
N GLY A 93 3.91 -1.92 3.25
CA GLY A 93 4.14 -0.63 2.62
C GLY A 93 5.52 -0.50 1.98
N GLY A 94 5.69 0.52 1.15
CA GLY A 94 7.01 0.95 0.66
C GLY A 94 7.78 -0.11 -0.14
N ARG A 95 9.11 -0.17 0.05
CA ARG A 95 10.01 -1.04 -0.74
C ARG A 95 9.82 -2.54 -0.48
N ARG A 96 9.20 -2.89 0.65
CA ARG A 96 8.94 -4.29 1.05
C ARG A 96 7.51 -4.72 0.70
N ALA A 97 6.75 -3.89 -0.01
CA ALA A 97 5.39 -4.21 -0.39
C ALA A 97 5.33 -5.51 -1.22
N VAL A 98 4.54 -6.45 -0.71
CA VAL A 98 4.18 -7.69 -1.38
C VAL A 98 2.76 -7.50 -1.89
N TYR A 99 2.59 -7.53 -3.20
CA TYR A 99 1.29 -7.30 -3.84
C TYR A 99 0.72 -8.61 -4.38
N TRP A 100 -0.60 -8.73 -4.39
CA TRP A 100 -1.33 -9.78 -5.10
C TRP A 100 -2.57 -9.20 -5.76
N ARG A 101 -3.00 -9.80 -6.86
CA ARG A 101 -4.16 -9.35 -7.62
C ARG A 101 -5.44 -9.62 -6.83
N VAL A 102 -6.37 -8.67 -6.86
CA VAL A 102 -7.74 -8.85 -6.37
C VAL A 102 -8.74 -8.80 -7.53
N GLU A 103 -9.91 -9.39 -7.34
CA GLU A 103 -11.02 -9.20 -8.29
C GLU A 103 -11.40 -7.72 -8.38
N VAL A 104 -11.70 -7.27 -9.60
CA VAL A 104 -12.07 -5.88 -9.86
C VAL A 104 -13.40 -5.60 -9.17
N CYS A 105 -13.37 -4.85 -8.07
CA CYS A 105 -14.59 -4.23 -7.58
C CYS A 105 -15.02 -3.20 -8.63
N GLY A 106 -16.30 -3.23 -9.01
CA GLY A 106 -16.88 -2.19 -9.87
C GLY A 106 -16.56 -0.78 -9.35
N ALA A 107 -16.72 0.23 -10.21
CA ALA A 107 -16.22 1.61 -10.08
C ALA A 107 -16.43 2.30 -8.71
N ASP A 108 -17.33 1.80 -7.87
CA ASP A 108 -17.69 2.37 -6.58
C ASP A 108 -16.76 1.97 -5.41
N GLY A 109 -15.84 1.00 -5.57
CA GLY A 109 -15.07 0.42 -4.45
C GLY A 109 -13.58 0.80 -4.33
N ALA A 110 -13.01 1.54 -5.28
CA ALA A 110 -11.55 1.66 -5.46
C ALA A 110 -10.79 2.40 -4.33
N ASN A 111 -11.49 2.98 -3.34
CA ASN A 111 -10.85 3.64 -2.19
C ASN A 111 -11.53 3.37 -0.84
N GLU A 112 -12.48 2.42 -0.77
CA GLU A 112 -13.11 2.02 0.49
C GLU A 112 -12.23 1.01 1.24
N GLY A 113 -11.12 1.51 1.79
CA GLY A 113 -10.29 0.77 2.73
C GLY A 113 -9.86 1.70 3.87
N PRO A 114 -9.50 1.16 5.04
CA PRO A 114 -8.97 1.98 6.11
C PRO A 114 -7.80 2.82 5.59
N GLN A 115 -7.79 4.15 5.86
CA GLN A 115 -6.69 5.06 5.48
C GLN A 115 -5.32 4.56 5.99
N CYS A 116 -5.35 3.73 7.02
CA CYS A 116 -4.20 3.04 7.56
C CYS A 116 -3.89 1.79 6.73
N THR A 117 -2.91 1.91 5.83
CA THR A 117 -2.21 0.73 5.30
C THR A 117 -1.53 0.06 6.49
N TRP A 118 -2.03 -1.09 6.93
CA TRP A 118 -1.22 -2.03 7.69
C TRP A 118 -0.10 -2.47 6.77
N GLY A 119 0.96 -1.69 6.75
CA GLY A 119 2.24 -2.07 6.22
C GLY A 119 3.22 -2.07 7.36
N LEU A 120 3.51 -3.25 7.91
CA LEU A 120 4.74 -3.43 8.68
C LEU A 120 5.90 -2.96 7.77
N PHE A 121 6.50 -1.83 8.15
CA PHE A 121 7.55 -1.09 7.43
C PHE A 121 7.09 -0.27 6.21
N GLY A 122 6.86 1.04 6.42
CA GLY A 122 7.12 2.04 5.38
C GLY A 122 6.47 3.41 5.59
N LYS A 123 7.24 4.40 6.04
CA LYS A 123 6.95 5.82 5.79
C LYS A 123 7.19 6.11 4.31
N GLY A 124 6.17 6.55 3.59
CA GLY A 124 6.31 7.11 2.26
C GLY A 124 5.37 6.48 1.25
N TRP A 125 4.24 7.14 1.07
CA TRP A 125 3.68 7.62 -0.21
C TRP A 125 2.15 7.64 -0.01
N GLY A 126 1.70 8.80 0.49
CA GLY A 126 0.35 9.13 0.92
C GLY A 126 0.31 10.55 1.50
N ASP A 127 1.33 10.92 2.31
CA ASP A 127 1.35 12.19 3.07
C ASP A 127 2.57 13.08 2.79
N LYS A 128 3.21 12.98 1.62
CA LYS A 128 4.33 13.88 1.29
C LYS A 128 3.84 14.98 0.36
N THR A 129 3.65 16.17 0.91
CA THR A 129 3.60 17.38 0.09
C THR A 129 4.96 17.55 -0.62
N PRO A 130 4.97 17.72 -1.96
CA PRO A 130 6.22 17.81 -2.71
C PRO A 130 7.02 19.04 -2.28
N ARG A 131 8.32 18.87 -2.02
CA ARG A 131 9.21 19.96 -1.58
C ARG A 131 9.46 21.05 -2.64
N SER A 132 9.02 20.82 -3.88
CA SER A 132 9.12 21.77 -4.98
C SER A 132 7.87 22.64 -5.14
N TRP A 133 6.83 22.41 -4.33
CA TRP A 133 5.60 23.18 -4.41
C TRP A 133 5.70 24.43 -3.54
N PRO A 134 5.33 25.61 -4.04
CA PRO A 134 5.30 26.82 -3.23
C PRO A 134 4.34 26.64 -2.06
N ASN A 135 4.73 27.06 -0.84
CA ASN A 135 3.94 26.89 0.38
C ASN A 135 2.49 27.40 0.25
N ALA A 136 2.26 28.43 -0.55
CA ALA A 136 0.93 28.97 -0.84
C ALA A 136 -0.04 27.97 -1.52
N LEU A 137 0.48 26.99 -2.27
CA LEU A 137 -0.35 25.96 -2.90
C LEU A 137 -0.73 24.85 -1.92
N VAL A 138 0.12 24.60 -0.92
CA VAL A 138 -0.07 23.61 0.15
C VAL A 138 -1.12 24.09 1.14
N GLU A 139 -1.08 25.36 1.53
CA GLU A 139 -2.05 25.96 2.44
C GLU A 139 -3.46 26.02 1.83
N LYS A 140 -3.58 26.29 0.52
CA LYS A 140 -4.87 26.35 -0.17
C LYS A 140 -5.59 25.00 -0.24
N LEU A 141 -4.84 23.90 -0.28
CA LEU A 141 -5.39 22.54 -0.32
C LEU A 141 -5.78 22.02 1.07
N LEU A 142 -5.10 22.48 2.12
CA LEU A 142 -5.40 22.07 3.51
C LEU A 142 -6.58 22.86 4.12
N VAL A 143 -6.90 24.05 3.61
CA VAL A 143 -8.05 24.85 4.09
C VAL A 143 -9.39 24.37 3.51
N LEU A 144 -9.39 23.68 2.36
CA LEU A 144 -10.63 23.15 1.76
C LEU A 144 -11.21 21.93 2.51
N GLU A 145 -10.50 21.35 3.47
CA GLU A 145 -11.02 20.27 4.34
C GLU A 145 -11.53 20.79 5.70
N GLY A 146 -11.65 22.12 5.88
CA GLY A 146 -12.01 22.76 7.15
C GLY A 146 -13.23 23.69 7.10
N GLY A 147 -14.28 23.34 6.36
CA GLY A 147 -15.48 24.20 6.23
C GLY A 147 -16.81 23.45 6.17
N TRP A 148 -17.29 23.08 7.36
CA TRP A 148 -18.65 22.65 7.78
C TRP A 148 -19.32 21.47 7.06
#